data_AF-A0A847AY53-F1
#
_entry.id   AF-A0A847AY53-F1
#
_cell.length_a   1.000
_cell.length_b   1.000
_cell.length_c   1.000
_cell.angle_alpha   90.00
_cell.angle_beta   90.00
_cell.angle_gamma   90.00
#
_symmetry.space_group_name_H-M   'P 1'
#
loop_
_entity.id
_entity.type
_entity.pdbx_description
1 polymer ?
#
loop_
_entity_poly.entity_id
_entity_poly.type
_entity_poly.pdbx_seq_one_letter_code
_entity_poly.pdbx_strand_id
1 'polypeptide(L)'
;MVKKKEYKAAVLGAGSWGLTLGNVLYENGADVTFWEFDSNQAQQLQKTREFPPQKGYKIAAAIKINDSLNDAVEDADMIGVC
;
A
#
# COMPACT_ATOMS: atom_id res chain seq x y z
N MET A 1 15.18 -11.62 -19.91
CA MET A 1 14.25 -11.63 -18.77
C MET A 1 14.95 -10.99 -17.59
N VAL A 2 14.58 -9.76 -17.22
CA VAL A 2 15.16 -9.09 -16.04
C VAL A 2 14.54 -9.75 -14.82
N LYS A 3 15.36 -10.32 -13.93
CA LYS A 3 14.89 -10.77 -12.61
C LYS A 3 14.38 -9.53 -11.87
N LYS A 4 13.08 -9.46 -11.57
CA LYS A 4 12.54 -8.45 -10.66
C LYS A 4 13.27 -8.61 -9.33
N LYS A 5 13.86 -7.52 -8.85
CA LYS A 5 14.43 -7.47 -7.52
C LYS A 5 13.25 -7.44 -6.55
N GLU A 6 13.15 -8.40 -5.65
CA GLU A 6 12.21 -8.33 -4.54
C GLU A 6 12.74 -7.28 -3.55
N TYR A 7 11.92 -6.29 -3.23
CA TYR A 7 12.22 -5.27 -2.22
C TYR A 7 10.92 -4.87 -1.52
N LYS A 8 11.04 -4.44 -0.27
CA LYS A 8 9.93 -3.99 0.56
C LYS A 8 9.70 -2.50 0.37
N ALA A 9 8.48 -2.11 0.04
CA ALA A 9 8.08 -0.73 -0.15
C ALA A 9 6.98 -0.34 0.85
N ALA A 10 7.25 0.67 1.67
CA ALA A 10 6.23 1.34 2.46
C ALA A 10 5.70 2.55 1.69
N VAL A 11 4.39 2.64 1.47
CA VAL A 11 3.75 3.82 0.88
C VAL A 11 2.96 4.53 1.96
N LEU A 12 3.41 5.74 2.31
CA LEU A 12 2.82 6.59 3.34
C LEU A 12 1.73 7.45 2.72
N GLY A 13 0.48 7.16 3.09
CA GLY A 13 -0.73 7.79 2.56
C GLY A 13 -1.53 6.83 1.67
N ALA A 14 -2.71 6.40 2.12
CA ALA A 14 -3.59 5.47 1.39
C ALA A 14 -4.76 6.18 0.69
N GLY A 15 -4.52 7.39 0.20
CA GLY A 15 -5.43 8.08 -0.73
C GLY A 15 -5.31 7.56 -2.17
N SER A 16 -6.06 8.16 -3.11
CA SER A 16 -6.15 7.68 -4.51
C SER A 16 -4.78 7.43 -5.17
N TRP A 17 -3.84 8.37 -5.03
CA TRP A 17 -2.52 8.26 -5.65
C TRP A 17 -1.61 7.27 -4.93
N GLY A 18 -1.58 7.29 -3.60
CA GLY A 18 -0.77 6.35 -2.82
C GLY A 18 -1.19 4.91 -3.07
N LEU A 19 -2.51 4.64 -3.03
CA LEU A 19 -3.06 3.34 -3.39
C LEU A 19 -2.65 2.91 -4.79
N THR A 20 -2.83 3.78 -5.78
CA THR A 20 -2.48 3.50 -7.18
C THR A 20 -0.98 3.19 -7.33
N LEU A 21 -0.11 4.00 -6.71
CA LEU A 21 1.33 3.78 -6.71
C LEU A 21 1.69 2.42 -6.09
N GLY A 22 1.14 2.09 -4.93
CA GLY A 22 1.46 0.84 -4.26
C GLY A 22 1.00 -0.39 -5.03
N ASN A 23 -0.15 -0.36 -5.72
CA ASN A 23 -0.52 -1.46 -6.63
C ASN A 23 0.46 -1.58 -7.79
N VAL A 24 0.87 -0.47 -8.41
CA VAL A 24 1.86 -0.50 -9.50
C VAL A 24 3.19 -1.08 -9.02
N LEU A 25 3.65 -0.71 -7.82
CA LEU A 25 4.84 -1.28 -7.20
C LEU A 25 4.69 -2.79 -6.96
N TYR A 26 3.54 -3.21 -6.42
CA TYR A 26 3.21 -4.62 -6.18
C TYR A 26 3.17 -5.42 -7.48
N GLU A 27 2.51 -4.93 -8.52
CA GLU A 27 2.53 -5.53 -9.86
C GLU A 27 3.94 -5.60 -10.44
N ASN A 28 4.83 -4.68 -10.03
CA ASN A 28 6.25 -4.68 -10.34
C ASN A 28 7.13 -5.55 -9.43
N GLY A 29 6.54 -6.35 -8.54
CA GLY A 29 7.23 -7.36 -7.74
C GLY A 29 7.76 -6.87 -6.39
N ALA A 30 7.35 -5.68 -5.94
CA ALA A 30 7.63 -5.22 -4.58
C ALA A 30 6.67 -5.88 -3.58
N ASP A 31 7.14 -6.17 -2.35
CA ASP A 31 6.28 -6.43 -1.20
C ASP A 31 5.84 -5.07 -0.63
N VAL A 32 4.54 -4.78 -0.69
CA VAL A 32 4.03 -3.43 -0.42
C VAL A 32 3.23 -3.40 0.89
N THR A 33 3.50 -2.38 1.68
CA THR A 33 2.71 -2.00 2.85
C THR A 33 2.21 -0.56 2.70
N PHE A 34 0.91 -0.35 2.82
CA PHE A 34 0.31 0.98 2.95
C PHE A 34 0.27 1.41 4.41
N TRP A 35 0.58 2.68 4.65
CA TRP A 35 0.21 3.37 5.87
C TRP A 35 -0.96 4.32 5.59
N GLU A 36 -1.99 4.26 6.42
CA GLU A 36 -3.10 5.20 6.42
C GLU A 36 -3.24 5.84 7.79
N PHE A 37 -3.27 7.17 7.86
CA PHE A 37 -3.26 7.88 9.15
C PHE A 37 -4.60 7.76 9.88
N ASP A 38 -5.71 7.68 9.14
CA ASP A 38 -7.05 7.51 9.71
C ASP A 38 -7.32 6.01 9.91
N SER A 39 -7.33 5.58 11.17
CA SER A 39 -7.57 4.18 11.54
C SER A 39 -8.92 3.63 11.05
N ASN A 40 -9.96 4.46 10.95
CA ASN A 40 -11.25 4.02 10.41
C ASN A 40 -11.13 3.74 8.91
N GLN A 41 -10.40 4.60 8.19
CA GLN A 41 -10.14 4.40 6.77
C GLN A 41 -9.24 3.17 6.56
N ALA A 42 -8.19 3.00 7.36
CA ALA A 42 -7.33 1.82 7.32
C ALA A 42 -8.14 0.53 7.50
N GLN A 43 -9.02 0.47 8.50
CA GLN A 43 -9.89 -0.68 8.73
C GLN A 43 -10.88 -0.90 7.59
N GLN A 44 -11.44 0.17 7.02
CA GLN A 44 -12.30 0.07 5.84
C GLN A 44 -11.54 -0.54 4.68
N LEU A 45 -10.36 0.00 4.36
CA LEU A 45 -9.50 -0.49 3.27
C LEU A 45 -9.06 -1.93 3.49
N GLN A 46 -8.76 -2.34 4.73
CA GLN A 46 -8.44 -3.74 5.07
C GLN A 46 -9.62 -4.67 4.76
N LYS A 47 -10.85 -4.25 5.08
CA LYS A 47 -12.07 -5.06 4.91
C LYS A 47 -12.56 -5.10 3.46
N THR A 48 -12.67 -3.94 2.82
CA THR A 48 -13.31 -3.80 1.51
C THR A 48 -12.30 -3.93 0.38
N ARG A 49 -11.03 -3.59 0.63
CA ARG A 49 -10.00 -3.41 -0.40
C ARG A 49 -10.39 -2.39 -1.46
N GLU A 50 -11.30 -1.49 -1.12
CA GLU A 50 -11.91 -0.50 -2.01
C GLU A 50 -11.83 0.88 -1.35
N PHE A 51 -11.39 1.87 -2.13
CA PHE A 51 -11.37 3.27 -1.72
C PHE A 51 -12.56 3.99 -2.37
N PRO A 52 -13.57 4.46 -1.59
CA PRO A 52 -14.82 4.97 -2.16
C PRO A 52 -14.67 6.09 -3.21
N PRO A 53 -13.72 7.04 -3.06
CA PRO A 53 -13.46 8.03 -4.08
C PRO A 53 -12.97 7.47 -5.43
N GLN A 54 -12.44 6.25 -5.47
CA GLN A 54 -11.90 5.58 -6.66
C GLN A 54 -12.70 4.31 -7.00
N LYS A 55 -13.89 4.50 -7.60
CA LYS A 55 -14.81 3.41 -7.92
C LYS A 55 -14.18 2.36 -8.85
N GLY A 56 -14.33 1.08 -8.50
CA GLY A 56 -13.83 -0.05 -9.29
C GLY A 56 -12.34 -0.36 -9.09
N TYR A 57 -11.61 0.47 -8.35
CA TYR A 57 -10.22 0.21 -7.99
C TYR A 57 -10.15 -0.75 -6.80
N LYS A 58 -9.31 -1.78 -6.91
CA LYS A 58 -9.11 -2.78 -5.86
C LYS A 58 -7.67 -2.92 -5.46
N ILE A 59 -7.44 -2.94 -4.16
CA ILE A 59 -6.13 -3.19 -3.56
C ILE A 59 -5.86 -4.70 -3.59
N ALA A 60 -4.74 -5.11 -4.20
CA ALA A 60 -4.39 -6.52 -4.33
C ALA A 60 -4.30 -7.18 -2.95
N ALA A 61 -4.95 -8.34 -2.73
CA ALA A 61 -5.15 -8.94 -1.40
C ALA A 61 -3.87 -9.18 -0.56
N ALA A 62 -2.72 -9.34 -1.22
CA ALA A 62 -1.43 -9.53 -0.56
C ALA A 62 -0.84 -8.25 0.05
N ILE A 63 -1.26 -7.07 -0.41
CA ILE A 63 -0.72 -5.78 0.07
C ILE A 63 -1.17 -5.52 1.51
N LYS A 64 -0.23 -5.25 2.41
CA LYS A 64 -0.54 -4.95 3.82
C LYS A 64 -1.04 -3.51 3.94
N ILE A 65 -1.92 -3.26 4.91
CA ILE A 65 -2.44 -1.93 5.22
C ILE A 65 -2.37 -1.77 6.74
N ASN A 66 -1.70 -0.74 7.23
CA ASN A 66 -1.52 -0.49 8.65
C ASN A 66 -1.85 0.98 8.99
N ASP A 67 -2.33 1.23 10.19
CA ASP A 67 -2.50 2.57 10.76
C ASP A 67 -1.36 2.97 11.72
N SER A 68 -0.55 2.01 12.17
CA SER A 68 0.74 2.27 12.83
C SER A 68 1.81 2.62 11.79
N LEU A 69 2.33 3.84 11.87
CA LEU A 69 3.43 4.29 11.01
C LEU A 69 4.68 3.42 11.22
N ASN A 70 5.01 3.11 12.48
CA ASN A 70 6.19 2.34 12.83
C ASN A 70 6.15 0.95 12.18
N ASP A 71 5.03 0.27 12.30
CA ASP A 71 4.85 -1.07 11.72
C ASP A 71 4.84 -1.02 10.19
N ALA A 72 4.34 0.08 9.59
CA ALA A 72 4.28 0.20 8.14
C ALA A 72 5.66 0.38 7.49
N VAL A 73 6.59 1.04 8.18
CA VAL A 73 7.95 1.30 7.68
C VAL A 73 8.97 0.28 8.18
N GLU A 74 8.57 -0.65 9.05
CA GLU A 74 9.44 -1.70 9.55
C GLU A 74 9.98 -2.56 8.38
N ASP A 75 11.30 -2.70 8.34
CA ASP A 75 12.06 -3.38 7.29
C ASP A 75 11.87 -2.85 5.85
N ALA A 76 11.32 -1.64 5.66
CA ALA A 76 11.14 -1.08 4.33
C ALA A 76 12.48 -0.73 3.68
N ASP A 77 12.77 -1.28 2.50
CA ASP A 77 13.93 -0.88 1.69
C ASP A 77 13.73 0.49 1.04
N MET A 78 12.47 0.86 0.81
CA MET A 78 12.04 2.10 0.18
C MET A 78 10.80 2.65 0.87
N ILE A 79 10.77 3.96 1.09
CA ILE A 79 9.59 4.69 1.58
C ILE A 79 9.13 5.67 0.51
N GLY A 80 7.91 5.51 0.02
CA GLY A 80 7.22 6.46 -0.85
C GLY A 80 6.26 7.32 -0.02
N VAL A 81 6.28 8.63 -0.22
CA VAL A 81 5.39 9.58 0.47
C VAL A 81 4.43 10.16 -0.56
N CYS A 82 3.13 10.18 -0.25
CA CYS A 82 2.06 10.62 -1.15
C CYS A 82 1.04 11.52 -0.46
#